data_AF-K2BDA6-F1
#
_entry.id   AF-K2BDA6-F1
#
_cell.length_a   1.000
_cell.length_b   1.000
_cell.length_c   1.000
_cell.angle_alpha   90.00
_cell.angle_beta   90.00
_cell.angle_gamma   90.00
#
_symmetry.space_group_name_H-M   'P 1'
#
loop_
_entity.id
_entity.type
_entity.pdbx_description
1 polymer ?
#
loop_
_entity_poly.entity_id
_entity_poly.type
_entity_poly.pdbx_seq_one_letter_code
_entity_poly.pdbx_strand_id
1 'polypeptide(L)'
;MADQVTNVIQTELTKRQLSISFDVVSNPEFLREGAAIEDFMRPDRVIIGLASDRARNVMLNLYLPILRSPEKIYFMNVKDAEMTKYAANAMLATRISFMNEIAVLCDRLGVDIENVRIGIGSDARIGAAFLNPGCGYGGSCFPKDVRALMRMAEQNGVDPMILNAVEKRNFQQKRLLSEKITNVFGEDLSGVVLGVWGLAFKPGTDDMREASSLVLIEDVITRGGKIQAYDPAAMAVAREMMPKEWFSTGKITLSDHQYDALKDADALALVTEWKPFCYPDISVMKNLMRQHIILDGRNQYDPQQIRDAGFEYYGVGR
;
A
#
# COMPACT_ATOMS: atom_id res chain seq x y z
N MET A 1 -5.60 -21.91 -8.97
CA MET A 1 -4.94 -22.90 -8.10
C MET A 1 -4.25 -23.94 -8.95
N ALA A 2 -3.19 -24.59 -8.46
CA ALA A 2 -2.42 -25.59 -9.17
C ALA A 2 -3.26 -26.75 -9.72
N ASP A 3 -4.30 -27.18 -8.99
CA ASP A 3 -5.24 -28.22 -9.46
C ASP A 3 -5.91 -27.83 -10.79
N GLN A 4 -6.25 -26.55 -10.96
CA GLN A 4 -6.84 -26.04 -12.22
C GLN A 4 -5.81 -26.09 -13.36
N VAL A 5 -4.54 -25.77 -13.08
CA VAL A 5 -3.46 -25.85 -14.07
C VAL A 5 -3.24 -27.30 -14.49
N THR A 6 -3.16 -28.22 -13.52
CA THR A 6 -3.06 -29.66 -13.78
C THR A 6 -4.20 -30.16 -14.66
N ASN A 7 -5.44 -29.78 -14.33
CA ASN A 7 -6.63 -30.17 -15.11
C ASN A 7 -6.59 -29.64 -16.54
N VAL A 8 -6.15 -28.39 -16.74
CA VAL A 8 -6.02 -27.80 -18.08
C VAL A 8 -4.97 -28.56 -18.91
N ILE A 9 -3.79 -28.81 -18.35
CA ILE A 9 -2.71 -29.54 -19.05
C ILE A 9 -3.18 -30.96 -19.38
N GLN A 10 -3.76 -31.67 -18.40
CA GLN A 10 -4.22 -33.04 -18.59
C GLN A 10 -5.33 -33.13 -19.64
N THR A 11 -6.25 -32.16 -19.67
CA THR A 11 -7.32 -32.08 -20.67
C THR A 11 -6.74 -31.95 -22.08
N GLU A 12 -5.75 -31.07 -22.26
CA GLU A 12 -5.12 -30.86 -23.56
C GLU A 12 -4.28 -32.06 -24.02
N LEU A 13 -3.55 -32.72 -23.12
CA LEU A 13 -2.83 -33.95 -23.42
C LEU A 13 -3.78 -35.08 -23.86
N THR A 14 -4.90 -35.22 -23.15
CA THR A 14 -5.93 -36.22 -23.46
C THR A 14 -6.54 -35.97 -24.85
N LYS A 15 -6.90 -34.71 -25.18
CA LYS A 15 -7.42 -34.34 -26.51
C LYS A 15 -6.43 -34.69 -27.64
N ARG A 16 -5.13 -34.55 -27.37
CA ARG A 16 -4.05 -34.82 -28.34
C ARG A 16 -3.58 -36.28 -28.35
N GLN A 17 -4.15 -37.13 -27.49
CA GLN A 17 -3.74 -38.53 -27.32
C GLN A 17 -2.25 -38.68 -26.97
N LEU A 18 -1.71 -37.74 -26.20
CA LEU A 18 -0.32 -37.75 -25.74
C LEU A 18 -0.25 -38.17 -24.27
N SER A 19 0.72 -39.01 -23.93
CA SER A 19 1.04 -39.37 -22.54
C SER A 19 2.42 -38.80 -22.17
N ILE A 20 2.40 -37.57 -21.66
CA ILE A 20 3.61 -36.85 -21.23
C ILE A 20 3.53 -36.63 -19.72
N SER A 21 4.53 -37.10 -18.98
CA SER A 21 4.61 -36.85 -17.53
C SER A 21 5.01 -35.41 -17.24
N PHE A 22 4.32 -34.75 -16.31
CA PHE A 22 4.63 -33.40 -15.86
C PHE A 22 4.40 -33.25 -14.35
N ASP A 23 5.02 -32.24 -13.76
CA ASP A 23 4.77 -31.81 -12.37
C ASP A 23 4.26 -30.37 -12.39
N VAL A 24 3.34 -30.05 -11.48
CA VAL A 24 2.93 -28.67 -11.21
C VAL A 24 3.41 -28.29 -9.81
N VAL A 25 4.15 -27.20 -9.73
CA VAL A 25 4.78 -26.68 -8.50
C VAL A 25 4.19 -25.31 -8.19
N SER A 26 3.94 -25.04 -6.91
CA SER A 26 3.61 -23.70 -6.42
C SER A 26 4.86 -23.07 -5.81
N ASN A 27 5.37 -22.00 -6.41
CA ASN A 27 6.52 -21.25 -5.90
C ASN A 27 6.11 -19.77 -5.76
N PRO A 28 5.42 -19.40 -4.67
CA PRO A 28 4.99 -18.02 -4.48
C PRO A 28 6.18 -17.08 -4.32
N GLU A 29 6.04 -15.86 -4.85
CA GLU A 29 7.00 -14.78 -4.63
C GLU A 29 6.69 -14.01 -3.33
N PHE A 30 7.69 -13.40 -2.70
CA PHE A 30 7.51 -12.50 -1.54
C PHE A 30 8.28 -11.19 -1.73
N LEU A 31 8.31 -10.69 -2.97
CA LEU A 31 9.08 -9.53 -3.38
C LEU A 31 8.32 -8.25 -3.09
N ARG A 32 9.03 -7.22 -2.64
CA ARG A 32 8.50 -5.88 -2.54
C ARG A 32 8.88 -5.12 -3.80
N GLU A 33 7.88 -4.54 -4.45
CA GLU A 33 8.09 -3.60 -5.55
C GLU A 33 9.00 -2.44 -5.09
N GLY A 34 9.97 -2.04 -5.92
CA GLY A 34 11.05 -1.10 -5.55
C GLY A 34 12.27 -1.75 -4.85
N ALA A 35 12.17 -2.99 -4.37
CA ALA A 35 13.26 -3.74 -3.74
C ALA A 35 13.39 -5.19 -4.27
N ALA A 36 12.74 -5.50 -5.40
CA ALA A 36 12.56 -6.87 -5.89
C ALA A 36 13.88 -7.62 -6.14
N ILE A 37 14.93 -6.94 -6.62
CA ILE A 37 16.24 -7.55 -6.86
C ILE A 37 16.87 -7.96 -5.52
N GLU A 38 16.84 -7.08 -4.52
CA GLU A 38 17.40 -7.37 -3.20
C GLU A 38 16.63 -8.52 -2.52
N ASP A 39 15.31 -8.45 -2.51
CA ASP A 39 14.44 -9.48 -1.94
C ASP A 39 14.61 -10.84 -2.64
N PHE A 40 14.88 -10.86 -3.95
CA PHE A 40 15.16 -12.09 -4.71
C PHE A 40 16.54 -12.67 -4.39
N MET A 41 17.56 -11.82 -4.27
CA MET A 41 18.94 -12.24 -4.02
C MET A 41 19.21 -12.61 -2.55
N ARG A 42 18.40 -12.08 -1.61
CA ARG A 42 18.51 -12.32 -0.17
C ARG A 42 17.13 -12.52 0.48
N PRO A 43 16.41 -13.58 0.10
CA PRO A 43 15.07 -13.80 0.64
C PRO A 43 15.12 -14.19 2.12
N ASP A 44 14.10 -13.76 2.86
CA ASP A 44 13.86 -14.28 4.22
C ASP A 44 13.61 -15.79 4.19
N ARG A 45 12.91 -16.25 3.15
CA ARG A 45 12.53 -17.64 2.88
C ARG A 45 12.13 -17.83 1.42
N VAL A 46 12.28 -19.05 0.92
CA VAL A 46 11.70 -19.52 -0.35
C VAL A 46 10.72 -20.64 -0.04
N ILE A 47 9.47 -20.50 -0.49
CA ILE A 47 8.42 -21.50 -0.28
C ILE A 47 8.20 -22.27 -1.58
N ILE A 48 8.22 -23.59 -1.51
CA ILE A 48 8.05 -24.46 -2.67
C ILE A 48 7.05 -25.58 -2.34
N GLY A 49 5.87 -25.48 -2.94
CA GLY A 49 4.81 -26.48 -2.89
C GLY A 49 4.98 -27.50 -4.01
N LEU A 50 5.12 -28.77 -3.67
CA LEU A 50 5.41 -29.84 -4.63
C LEU A 50 4.66 -31.14 -4.30
N ALA A 51 4.61 -32.06 -5.27
CA ALA A 51 3.92 -33.34 -5.18
C ALA A 51 4.80 -34.56 -5.52
N SER A 52 6.07 -34.34 -5.87
CA SER A 52 7.00 -35.41 -6.26
C SER A 52 8.45 -35.11 -5.89
N ASP A 53 9.23 -36.16 -5.63
CA ASP A 53 10.68 -36.05 -5.38
C ASP A 53 11.43 -35.55 -6.63
N ARG A 54 10.92 -35.87 -7.82
CA ARG A 54 11.47 -35.35 -9.08
C ARG A 54 11.40 -33.82 -9.10
N ALA A 55 10.23 -33.24 -8.81
CA ALA A 55 10.06 -31.80 -8.75
C ALA A 55 10.93 -31.17 -7.66
N ARG A 56 11.05 -31.81 -6.49
CA ARG A 56 11.92 -31.36 -5.39
C ARG A 56 13.38 -31.21 -5.84
N ASN A 57 13.93 -32.24 -6.48
CA ASN A 57 15.31 -32.22 -6.94
C ASN A 57 15.56 -31.14 -8.00
N VAL A 58 14.62 -30.97 -8.94
CA VAL A 58 14.70 -29.91 -9.96
C VAL A 58 14.70 -28.52 -9.32
N MET A 59 13.74 -28.25 -8.43
CA MET A 59 13.61 -26.94 -7.79
C MET A 59 14.79 -26.64 -6.86
N LEU A 60 15.32 -27.64 -6.15
CA LEU A 60 16.52 -27.48 -5.33
C LEU A 60 17.73 -27.08 -6.18
N ASN A 61 17.98 -27.82 -7.27
CA ASN A 61 19.09 -27.53 -8.19
C ASN A 61 18.97 -26.14 -8.84
N LEU A 62 17.74 -25.66 -9.05
CA LEU A 62 17.48 -24.33 -9.58
C LEU A 62 17.86 -23.22 -8.59
N TYR A 63 17.58 -23.39 -7.30
CA TYR A 63 17.83 -22.35 -6.28
C TYR A 63 19.22 -22.38 -5.65
N LEU A 64 19.87 -23.54 -5.58
CA LEU A 64 21.20 -23.70 -4.96
C LEU A 64 22.25 -22.70 -5.47
N PRO A 65 22.33 -22.35 -6.77
CA PRO A 65 23.33 -21.40 -7.27
C PRO A 65 23.06 -19.95 -6.86
N ILE A 66 21.81 -19.62 -6.53
CA ILE A 66 21.36 -18.23 -6.29
C ILE A 66 21.34 -17.93 -4.79
N LEU A 67 20.93 -18.89 -3.98
CA LEU A 67 20.72 -18.69 -2.54
C LEU A 67 22.00 -18.88 -1.74
N ARG A 68 22.32 -17.88 -0.92
CA ARG A 68 23.41 -17.95 0.06
C ARG A 68 23.07 -18.85 1.26
N SER A 69 21.79 -19.08 1.52
CA SER A 69 21.24 -19.81 2.65
C SER A 69 20.21 -20.84 2.19
N PRO A 70 20.63 -22.02 1.69
CA PRO A 70 19.73 -23.07 1.23
C PRO A 70 18.78 -23.60 2.31
N GLU A 71 19.14 -23.47 3.58
CA GLU A 71 18.31 -23.82 4.75
C GLU A 71 17.02 -23.00 4.85
N LYS A 72 16.92 -21.90 4.10
CA LYS A 72 15.72 -21.04 4.00
C LYS A 72 14.73 -21.49 2.92
N ILE A 73 14.97 -22.65 2.28
CA ILE A 73 14.01 -23.27 1.38
C ILE A 73 13.08 -24.19 2.18
N TYR A 74 11.78 -23.91 2.12
CA TYR A 74 10.75 -24.69 2.78
C TYR A 74 9.92 -25.44 1.74
N PHE A 75 10.05 -26.75 1.75
CA PHE A 75 9.24 -27.64 0.95
C PHE A 75 7.95 -28.01 1.69
N MET A 76 6.82 -27.96 1.00
CA MET A 76 5.50 -28.31 1.53
C MET A 76 4.59 -28.83 0.42
N ASN A 77 3.33 -29.19 0.72
CA ASN A 77 2.40 -29.55 -0.34
C ASN A 77 1.99 -28.32 -1.14
N VAL A 78 1.54 -28.55 -2.37
CA VAL A 78 1.19 -27.48 -3.32
C VAL A 78 0.16 -26.49 -2.73
N LYS A 79 -0.91 -27.00 -2.11
CA LYS A 79 -1.96 -26.18 -1.50
C LYS A 79 -1.46 -25.38 -0.29
N ASP A 80 -0.55 -25.96 0.50
CA ASP A 80 0.04 -25.29 1.66
C ASP A 80 0.86 -24.07 1.23
N ALA A 81 1.62 -24.20 0.13
CA ALA A 81 2.39 -23.09 -0.44
C ALA A 81 1.50 -21.98 -0.99
N GLU A 82 0.42 -22.32 -1.70
CA GLU A 82 -0.57 -21.34 -2.17
C GLU A 82 -1.21 -20.60 -1.00
N MET A 83 -1.67 -21.32 0.02
CA MET A 83 -2.28 -20.73 1.21
C MET A 83 -1.30 -19.84 1.98
N THR A 84 -0.02 -20.24 2.09
CA THR A 84 1.02 -19.46 2.77
C THR A 84 1.16 -18.05 2.20
N LYS A 85 1.07 -17.87 0.87
CA LYS A 85 1.13 -16.55 0.24
C LYS A 85 -0.05 -15.67 0.63
N TYR A 86 -1.27 -16.20 0.55
CA TYR A 86 -2.48 -15.46 0.90
C TYR A 86 -2.50 -15.10 2.40
N ALA A 87 -2.19 -16.07 3.26
CA ALA A 87 -2.16 -15.87 4.71
C ALA A 87 -1.10 -14.83 5.14
N ALA A 88 0.10 -14.86 4.53
CA ALA A 88 1.14 -13.87 4.82
C ALA A 88 0.71 -12.45 4.44
N ASN A 89 0.18 -12.25 3.22
CA ASN A 89 -0.28 -10.94 2.77
C ASN A 89 -1.49 -10.45 3.58
N ALA A 90 -2.41 -11.34 3.94
CA ALA A 90 -3.53 -11.01 4.81
C ALA A 90 -3.05 -10.57 6.21
N MET A 91 -2.10 -11.27 6.81
CA MET A 91 -1.53 -10.88 8.11
C MET A 91 -0.87 -9.50 8.07
N LEU A 92 -0.10 -9.20 7.02
CA LEU A 92 0.51 -7.88 6.85
C LEU A 92 -0.54 -6.77 6.70
N ALA A 93 -1.58 -7.01 5.91
CA ALA A 93 -2.72 -6.10 5.77
C ALA A 93 -3.46 -5.91 7.10
N THR A 94 -3.65 -6.98 7.88
CA THR A 94 -4.27 -6.92 9.22
C THR A 94 -3.48 -6.04 10.17
N ARG A 95 -2.14 -6.16 10.20
CA ARG A 95 -1.30 -5.30 11.06
C ARG A 95 -1.47 -3.82 10.74
N ILE A 96 -1.47 -3.47 9.45
CA ILE A 96 -1.68 -2.09 9.01
C ILE A 96 -3.09 -1.61 9.40
N SER A 97 -4.14 -2.37 9.05
CA SER A 97 -5.52 -1.98 9.36
C SER A 97 -5.78 -1.87 10.86
N PHE A 98 -5.20 -2.77 11.65
CA PHE A 98 -5.27 -2.70 13.11
C PHE A 98 -4.65 -1.41 13.63
N MET A 99 -3.42 -1.07 13.20
CA MET A 99 -2.77 0.17 13.63
C MET A 99 -3.51 1.43 13.16
N ASN A 100 -4.12 1.40 11.98
CA ASN A 100 -4.99 2.47 11.50
C ASN A 100 -6.24 2.65 12.37
N GLU A 101 -6.81 1.55 12.86
CA GLU A 101 -7.92 1.61 13.81
C GLU A 101 -7.53 2.23 15.14
N ILE A 102 -6.38 1.80 15.69
CA ILE A 102 -5.84 2.36 16.92
C ILE A 102 -5.46 3.83 16.74
N ALA A 103 -4.93 4.24 15.58
CA ALA A 103 -4.65 5.64 15.27
C ALA A 103 -5.90 6.53 15.37
N VAL A 104 -7.03 6.10 14.80
CA VAL A 104 -8.28 6.88 14.89
C VAL A 104 -8.80 6.97 16.32
N LEU A 105 -8.59 5.93 17.13
CA LEU A 105 -8.90 6.01 18.55
C LEU A 105 -7.95 6.97 19.28
N CYS A 106 -6.66 6.93 18.96
CA CYS A 106 -5.62 7.79 19.52
C CYS A 106 -5.92 9.27 19.24
N ASP A 107 -6.31 9.63 18.01
CA ASP A 107 -6.76 10.98 17.62
C ASP A 107 -7.87 11.50 18.55
N ARG A 108 -8.83 10.65 18.93
CA ARG A 108 -9.96 11.04 19.78
C ARG A 108 -9.61 11.13 21.27
N LEU A 109 -8.56 10.44 21.70
CA LEU A 109 -8.13 10.38 23.09
C LEU A 109 -6.97 11.34 23.40
N GLY A 110 -6.44 12.03 22.38
CA GLY A 110 -5.22 12.84 22.54
C GLY A 110 -4.00 11.98 22.87
N VAL A 111 -3.98 10.73 22.42
CA VAL A 111 -2.85 9.81 22.56
C VAL A 111 -2.05 9.83 21.28
N ASP A 112 -0.72 9.78 21.39
CA ASP A 112 0.16 9.73 20.23
C ASP A 112 0.40 8.28 19.78
N ILE A 113 -0.05 7.96 18.57
CA ILE A 113 0.06 6.61 18.01
C ILE A 113 1.51 6.13 17.84
N GLU A 114 2.48 7.02 17.64
CA GLU A 114 3.87 6.59 17.47
C GLU A 114 4.45 6.04 18.77
N ASN A 115 4.07 6.62 19.90
CA ASN A 115 4.44 6.10 21.22
C ASN A 115 3.81 4.72 21.46
N VAL A 116 2.53 4.55 21.07
CA VAL A 116 1.84 3.25 21.15
C VAL A 116 2.51 2.22 20.24
N ARG A 117 2.85 2.60 19.01
CA ARG A 117 3.55 1.75 18.04
C ARG A 117 4.88 1.25 18.58
N ILE A 118 5.69 2.14 19.14
CA ILE A 118 6.98 1.77 19.78
C ILE A 118 6.73 0.83 20.96
N GLY A 119 5.75 1.14 21.80
CA GLY A 119 5.37 0.33 22.96
C GLY A 119 5.03 -1.10 22.58
N ILE A 120 4.05 -1.31 21.70
CA ILE A 120 3.64 -2.67 21.31
C ILE A 120 4.68 -3.37 20.41
N GLY A 121 5.40 -2.62 19.58
CA GLY A 121 6.40 -3.16 18.65
C GLY A 121 7.66 -3.66 19.35
N SER A 122 7.91 -3.23 20.59
CA SER A 122 9.01 -3.69 21.43
C SER A 122 8.83 -5.13 21.92
N ASP A 123 7.60 -5.66 21.91
CA ASP A 123 7.33 -7.06 22.20
C ASP A 123 7.73 -7.93 20.99
N ALA A 124 8.70 -8.82 21.18
CA ALA A 124 9.22 -9.68 20.12
C ALA A 124 8.16 -10.61 19.48
N ARG A 125 7.04 -10.88 20.18
CA ARG A 125 5.92 -11.68 19.63
C ARG A 125 5.10 -10.88 18.62
N ILE A 126 5.10 -9.55 18.75
CA ILE A 126 4.42 -8.63 17.84
C ILE A 126 5.40 -8.15 16.76
N GLY A 127 6.59 -7.70 17.17
CA GLY A 127 7.61 -7.11 16.31
C GLY A 127 7.23 -5.72 15.76
N ALA A 128 8.23 -4.95 15.34
CA ALA A 128 8.03 -3.54 14.94
C ALA A 128 7.55 -3.33 13.49
N ALA A 129 7.68 -4.33 12.61
CA ALA A 129 7.43 -4.18 11.18
C ALA A 129 5.92 -4.05 10.86
N PHE A 130 5.57 -3.29 9.82
CA PHE A 130 4.18 -3.12 9.36
C PHE A 130 3.21 -2.58 10.44
N LEU A 131 3.71 -1.78 11.38
CA LEU A 131 2.90 -1.12 12.42
C LEU A 131 2.75 0.39 12.22
N ASN A 132 3.27 0.95 11.13
CA ASN A 132 3.15 2.38 10.86
C ASN A 132 1.72 2.67 10.38
N PRO A 133 0.93 3.48 11.11
CA PRO A 133 -0.37 3.92 10.63
C PRO A 133 -0.20 4.89 9.46
N GLY A 134 -1.27 5.06 8.68
CA GLY A 134 -1.28 6.04 7.60
C GLY A 134 -2.64 6.15 6.92
N CYS A 135 -2.70 6.75 5.74
CA CYS A 135 -3.92 6.91 4.94
C CYS A 135 -4.37 5.62 4.21
N GLY A 136 -4.10 4.46 4.80
CA GLY A 136 -4.42 3.14 4.24
C GLY A 136 -3.31 2.51 3.42
N TYR A 137 -3.51 1.24 3.07
CA TYR A 137 -2.67 0.48 2.15
C TYR A 137 -3.31 0.37 0.77
N GLY A 138 -2.46 0.22 -0.25
CA GLY A 138 -2.85 0.06 -1.65
C GLY A 138 -1.98 -0.95 -2.39
N GLY A 139 -1.81 -0.73 -3.69
CA GLY A 139 -1.03 -1.57 -4.58
C GLY A 139 -1.76 -2.83 -5.00
N SER A 140 -1.08 -3.65 -5.81
CA SER A 140 -1.72 -4.79 -6.46
C SER A 140 -1.73 -6.08 -5.65
N CYS A 141 -0.93 -6.15 -4.59
CA CYS A 141 -0.79 -7.37 -3.80
C CYS A 141 -1.85 -7.45 -2.70
N PHE A 142 -1.85 -6.53 -1.71
CA PHE A 142 -2.69 -6.69 -0.53
C PHE A 142 -4.20 -6.67 -0.83
N PRO A 143 -4.77 -5.65 -1.50
CA PRO A 143 -6.21 -5.62 -1.77
C PRO A 143 -6.68 -6.82 -2.61
N LYS A 144 -5.86 -7.29 -3.56
CA LYS A 144 -6.20 -8.44 -4.41
C LYS A 144 -6.18 -9.74 -3.62
N ASP A 145 -5.11 -9.97 -2.85
CA ASP A 145 -4.89 -11.24 -2.15
C ASP A 145 -5.83 -11.38 -0.95
N VAL A 146 -6.12 -10.30 -0.22
CA VAL A 146 -7.14 -10.30 0.86
C VAL A 146 -8.52 -10.65 0.30
N ARG A 147 -8.96 -9.96 -0.77
CA ARG A 147 -10.24 -10.27 -1.43
C ARG A 147 -10.30 -11.68 -2.01
N ALA A 148 -9.18 -12.17 -2.55
CA ALA A 148 -9.10 -13.54 -3.05
C ALA A 148 -9.25 -14.57 -1.92
N LEU A 149 -8.61 -14.34 -0.76
CA LEU A 149 -8.73 -15.20 0.41
C LEU A 149 -10.15 -15.16 1.02
N MET A 150 -10.78 -13.99 1.06
CA MET A 150 -12.19 -13.83 1.49
C MET A 150 -13.13 -14.67 0.62
N ARG A 151 -13.05 -14.52 -0.72
CA ARG A 151 -13.85 -15.33 -1.64
C ARG A 151 -13.59 -16.82 -1.48
N MET A 152 -12.33 -17.21 -1.25
CA MET A 152 -11.97 -18.61 -1.00
C MET A 152 -12.63 -19.14 0.28
N ALA A 153 -12.66 -18.35 1.35
CA ALA A 153 -13.34 -18.71 2.59
C ALA A 153 -14.85 -18.91 2.36
N GLU A 154 -15.50 -17.95 1.71
CA GLU A 154 -16.95 -17.99 1.41
C GLU A 154 -17.33 -19.21 0.56
N GLN A 155 -16.55 -19.50 -0.49
CA GLN A 155 -16.74 -20.66 -1.36
C GLN A 155 -16.61 -22.00 -0.63
N ASN A 156 -15.95 -22.01 0.53
CA ASN A 156 -15.77 -23.20 1.38
C ASN A 156 -16.61 -23.13 2.67
N GLY A 157 -17.62 -22.24 2.72
CA GLY A 157 -18.55 -22.15 3.84
C GLY A 157 -17.96 -21.57 5.13
N VAL A 158 -16.87 -20.82 5.03
CA VAL A 158 -16.22 -20.13 6.16
C VAL A 158 -16.51 -18.63 6.06
N ASP A 159 -17.03 -18.03 7.12
CA ASP A 159 -17.21 -16.58 7.22
C ASP A 159 -15.88 -15.88 7.55
N PRO A 160 -15.31 -15.05 6.65
CA PRO A 160 -14.00 -14.43 6.85
C PRO A 160 -14.07 -13.16 7.72
N MET A 161 -14.60 -13.26 8.94
CA MET A 161 -14.88 -12.13 9.84
C MET A 161 -13.72 -11.14 10.00
N ILE A 162 -12.50 -11.64 10.24
CA ILE A 162 -11.31 -10.79 10.39
C ILE A 162 -10.96 -10.09 9.09
N LEU A 163 -10.97 -10.81 7.96
CA LEU A 163 -10.60 -10.22 6.65
C LEU A 163 -11.61 -9.16 6.21
N ASN A 164 -12.91 -9.39 6.49
CA ASN A 164 -13.98 -8.41 6.27
C ASN A 164 -13.71 -7.12 7.05
N ALA A 165 -13.33 -7.23 8.32
CA ALA A 165 -12.98 -6.06 9.15
C ALA A 165 -11.75 -5.33 8.60
N VAL A 166 -10.72 -6.08 8.19
CA VAL A 166 -9.47 -5.52 7.63
C VAL A 166 -9.73 -4.72 6.35
N GLU A 167 -10.52 -5.27 5.42
CA GLU A 167 -10.87 -4.60 4.16
C GLU A 167 -11.73 -3.36 4.43
N LYS A 168 -12.78 -3.48 5.25
CA LYS A 168 -13.68 -2.38 5.59
C LYS A 168 -12.91 -1.22 6.26
N ARG A 169 -12.01 -1.54 7.19
CA ARG A 169 -11.19 -0.55 7.87
C ARG A 169 -10.26 0.17 6.90
N ASN A 170 -9.64 -0.55 5.96
CA ASN A 170 -8.78 0.07 4.96
C ASN A 170 -9.56 0.98 4.00
N PHE A 171 -10.76 0.55 3.57
CA PHE A 171 -11.63 1.38 2.73
C PHE A 171 -11.98 2.70 3.42
N GLN A 172 -12.34 2.66 4.70
CA GLN A 172 -12.58 3.87 5.50
C GLN A 172 -11.30 4.70 5.68
N GLN A 173 -10.17 4.06 5.96
CA GLN A 173 -8.90 4.75 6.19
C GLN A 173 -8.43 5.57 5.00
N LYS A 174 -8.70 5.12 3.76
CA LYS A 174 -8.36 5.87 2.54
C LYS A 174 -9.06 7.23 2.45
N ARG A 175 -10.17 7.43 3.16
CA ARG A 175 -10.91 8.69 3.23
C ARG A 175 -10.46 9.60 4.39
N LEU A 176 -9.53 9.15 5.24
CA LEU A 176 -9.11 9.92 6.42
C LEU A 176 -8.61 11.33 6.05
N LEU A 177 -7.83 11.46 4.97
CA LEU A 177 -7.35 12.77 4.53
C LEU A 177 -8.48 13.64 3.97
N SER A 178 -9.45 13.04 3.28
CA SER A 178 -10.68 13.71 2.84
C SER A 178 -11.49 14.23 4.03
N GLU A 179 -11.61 13.44 5.10
CA GLU A 179 -12.30 13.85 6.34
C GLU A 179 -11.53 14.98 7.05
N LYS A 180 -10.20 14.90 7.12
CA LYS A 180 -9.38 15.95 7.73
C LYS A 180 -9.49 17.27 6.96
N ILE A 181 -9.44 17.26 5.63
CA ILE A 181 -9.59 18.50 4.85
C ILE A 181 -11.00 19.10 4.98
N THR A 182 -12.07 18.30 5.01
CA THR A 182 -13.43 18.83 5.18
C THR A 182 -13.70 19.32 6.60
N ASN A 183 -13.03 18.77 7.61
CA ASN A 183 -13.08 19.32 8.97
C ASN A 183 -12.46 20.72 9.06
N VAL A 184 -11.46 21.01 8.22
CA VAL A 184 -10.77 22.32 8.20
C VAL A 184 -11.52 23.34 7.35
N PHE A 185 -11.95 22.97 6.13
CA PHE A 185 -12.53 23.90 5.16
C PHE A 185 -14.05 23.81 4.98
N GLY A 186 -14.69 22.81 5.58
CA GLY A 186 -16.10 22.48 5.36
C GLY A 186 -16.33 21.45 4.26
N GLU A 187 -17.59 21.05 4.08
CA GLU A 187 -17.97 20.01 3.10
C GLU A 187 -17.89 20.48 1.64
N ASP A 188 -18.08 21.78 1.40
CA ASP A 188 -17.90 22.43 0.10
C ASP A 188 -16.45 22.93 0.00
N LEU A 189 -15.68 22.32 -0.88
CA LEU A 189 -14.27 22.66 -1.12
C LEU A 189 -14.12 23.63 -2.31
N SER A 190 -15.21 24.24 -2.77
CA SER A 190 -15.16 25.25 -3.82
C SER A 190 -14.21 26.39 -3.47
N GLY A 191 -13.22 26.61 -4.33
CA GLY A 191 -12.18 27.63 -4.14
C GLY A 191 -10.95 27.15 -3.38
N VAL A 192 -11.00 25.97 -2.74
CA VAL A 192 -9.85 25.35 -2.06
C VAL A 192 -8.91 24.71 -3.08
N VAL A 193 -7.62 24.99 -2.94
CA VAL A 193 -6.54 24.36 -3.72
C VAL A 193 -5.72 23.47 -2.79
N LEU A 194 -5.78 22.15 -3.02
CA LEU A 194 -4.98 21.17 -2.27
C LEU A 194 -3.71 20.80 -3.04
N GLY A 195 -2.56 21.08 -2.44
CA GLY A 195 -1.29 20.50 -2.86
C GLY A 195 -1.19 19.05 -2.41
N VAL A 196 -0.75 18.15 -3.28
CA VAL A 196 -0.62 16.71 -3.00
C VAL A 196 0.80 16.25 -3.27
N TRP A 197 1.46 15.73 -2.25
CA TRP A 197 2.75 15.07 -2.35
C TRP A 197 2.59 13.55 -2.30
N GLY A 198 2.92 12.91 -3.40
CA GLY A 198 2.83 11.47 -3.58
C GLY A 198 1.51 11.02 -4.22
N LEU A 199 1.64 10.29 -5.32
CA LEU A 199 0.55 9.71 -6.11
C LEU A 199 0.62 8.18 -6.14
N ALA A 200 1.82 7.60 -6.15
CA ALA A 200 2.00 6.15 -6.07
C ALA A 200 1.39 5.57 -4.78
N PHE A 201 1.14 4.26 -4.73
CA PHE A 201 0.62 3.64 -3.50
C PHE A 201 1.68 3.54 -2.38
N LYS A 202 2.97 3.60 -2.75
CA LYS A 202 4.14 3.60 -1.86
C LYS A 202 5.37 4.17 -2.58
N PRO A 203 6.45 4.52 -1.86
CA PRO A 203 7.70 4.94 -2.48
C PRO A 203 8.37 3.84 -3.30
N GLY A 204 9.15 4.24 -4.30
CA GLY A 204 9.98 3.36 -5.14
C GLY A 204 9.25 2.68 -6.30
N THR A 205 8.03 3.13 -6.64
CA THR A 205 7.25 2.62 -7.78
C THR A 205 6.42 3.75 -8.40
N ASP A 206 6.00 3.56 -9.66
CA ASP A 206 5.00 4.35 -10.37
C ASP A 206 3.59 3.74 -10.27
N ASP A 207 3.42 2.60 -9.59
CA ASP A 207 2.12 1.93 -9.46
C ASP A 207 1.15 2.77 -8.61
N MET A 208 0.03 3.14 -9.23
CA MET A 208 -1.06 3.89 -8.61
C MET A 208 -2.30 3.04 -8.34
N ARG A 209 -2.27 1.73 -8.66
CA ARG A 209 -3.41 0.85 -8.44
C ARG A 209 -3.75 0.82 -6.95
N GLU A 210 -5.03 1.02 -6.64
CA GLU A 210 -5.54 1.05 -5.27
C GLU A 210 -4.85 2.09 -4.36
N ALA A 211 -4.20 3.12 -4.91
CA ALA A 211 -3.53 4.16 -4.13
C ALA A 211 -4.53 5.05 -3.38
N SER A 212 -4.18 5.45 -2.15
CA SER A 212 -5.01 6.36 -1.33
C SER A 212 -5.11 7.76 -1.92
N SER A 213 -4.11 8.18 -2.72
CA SER A 213 -4.09 9.43 -3.46
C SER A 213 -5.28 9.57 -4.41
N LEU A 214 -5.68 8.49 -5.08
CA LEU A 214 -6.82 8.48 -6.00
C LEU A 214 -8.12 8.80 -5.29
N VAL A 215 -8.34 8.20 -4.10
CA VAL A 215 -9.54 8.44 -3.29
C VAL A 215 -9.59 9.89 -2.81
N LEU A 216 -8.48 10.42 -2.29
CA LEU A 216 -8.40 11.81 -1.86
C LEU A 216 -8.67 12.78 -3.01
N ILE A 217 -8.04 12.56 -4.16
CA ILE A 217 -8.18 13.43 -5.34
C ILE A 217 -9.62 13.43 -5.85
N GLU A 218 -10.23 12.25 -5.96
CA GLU A 218 -11.62 12.10 -6.40
C GLU A 218 -12.59 12.81 -5.44
N ASP A 219 -12.44 12.60 -4.13
CA ASP A 219 -13.29 13.23 -3.11
C ASP A 219 -13.18 14.77 -3.15
N VAL A 220 -11.96 15.31 -3.22
CA VAL A 220 -11.74 16.77 -3.25
C VAL A 220 -12.32 17.39 -4.51
N ILE A 221 -12.09 16.77 -5.67
CA ILE A 221 -12.63 17.26 -6.94
C ILE A 221 -14.16 17.20 -6.96
N THR A 222 -14.75 16.13 -6.42
CA THR A 222 -16.20 15.95 -6.35
C THR A 222 -16.87 17.01 -5.46
N ARG A 223 -16.13 17.51 -4.46
CA ARG A 223 -16.55 18.60 -3.56
C ARG A 223 -16.23 20.00 -4.09
N GLY A 224 -15.79 20.14 -5.33
CA GLY A 224 -15.53 21.44 -5.98
C GLY A 224 -14.11 21.99 -5.79
N GLY A 225 -13.24 21.27 -5.07
CA GLY A 225 -11.85 21.66 -4.87
C GLY A 225 -10.97 21.41 -6.11
N LYS A 226 -9.77 21.99 -6.07
CA LYS A 226 -8.73 21.77 -7.09
C LYS A 226 -7.52 21.07 -6.49
N ILE A 227 -6.87 20.23 -7.29
CA ILE A 227 -5.66 19.50 -6.93
C ILE A 227 -4.46 20.06 -7.70
N GLN A 228 -3.35 20.26 -7.00
CA GLN A 228 -2.02 20.39 -7.58
C GLN A 228 -1.18 19.23 -7.04
N ALA A 229 -0.71 18.32 -7.87
CA ALA A 229 -0.06 17.10 -7.41
C ALA A 229 1.34 16.92 -7.98
N TYR A 230 2.21 16.33 -7.17
CA TYR A 230 3.55 15.91 -7.55
C TYR A 230 3.87 14.52 -6.98
N ASP A 231 4.50 13.69 -7.80
CA ASP A 231 5.10 12.42 -7.43
C ASP A 231 6.41 12.23 -8.20
N PRO A 232 7.50 11.73 -7.58
CA PRO A 232 8.77 11.55 -8.28
C PRO A 232 8.74 10.52 -9.44
N ALA A 233 7.82 9.55 -9.43
CA ALA A 233 7.82 8.42 -10.36
C ALA A 233 6.49 8.25 -11.11
N ALA A 234 5.35 8.60 -10.49
CA ALA A 234 4.03 8.24 -10.97
C ALA A 234 3.35 9.29 -11.87
N MET A 235 4.03 10.38 -12.25
CA MET A 235 3.39 11.48 -13.01
C MET A 235 2.85 11.06 -14.38
N ALA A 236 3.59 10.20 -15.10
CA ALA A 236 3.15 9.70 -16.40
C ALA A 236 1.93 8.78 -16.24
N VAL A 237 2.00 7.82 -15.32
CA VAL A 237 0.91 6.89 -14.98
C VAL A 237 -0.33 7.65 -14.52
N ALA A 238 -0.18 8.68 -13.68
CA ALA A 238 -1.27 9.54 -13.22
C ALA A 238 -1.99 10.20 -14.40
N ARG A 239 -1.23 10.75 -15.35
CA ARG A 239 -1.78 11.40 -16.55
C ARG A 239 -2.57 10.44 -17.43
N GLU A 240 -2.18 9.16 -17.47
CA GLU A 240 -2.88 8.12 -18.23
C GLU A 240 -4.11 7.59 -17.51
N MET A 241 -3.99 7.32 -16.21
CA MET A 241 -5.00 6.65 -15.38
C MET A 241 -6.15 7.58 -14.99
N MET A 242 -5.89 8.86 -14.74
CA MET A 242 -6.89 9.81 -14.26
C MET A 242 -7.81 10.31 -15.40
N PRO A 243 -9.09 10.63 -15.10
CA PRO A 243 -10.03 11.16 -16.08
C PRO A 243 -9.50 12.39 -16.82
N LYS A 244 -9.53 12.35 -18.16
CA LYS A 244 -9.05 13.46 -19.02
C LYS A 244 -9.79 14.78 -18.77
N GLU A 245 -11.07 14.68 -18.37
CA GLU A 245 -11.90 15.83 -18.00
C GLU A 245 -11.31 16.63 -16.84
N TRP A 246 -10.70 15.97 -15.84
CA TRP A 246 -10.12 16.68 -14.70
C TRP A 246 -8.97 17.60 -15.12
N PHE A 247 -8.21 17.21 -16.15
CA PHE A 247 -7.14 18.04 -16.71
C PHE A 247 -7.69 19.17 -17.59
N SER A 248 -8.63 18.87 -18.49
CA SER A 248 -9.16 19.87 -19.43
C SER A 248 -9.97 20.97 -18.72
N THR A 249 -10.57 20.67 -17.58
CA THR A 249 -11.32 21.62 -16.75
C THR A 249 -10.47 22.31 -15.67
N GLY A 250 -9.17 21.98 -15.57
CA GLY A 250 -8.26 22.56 -14.58
C GLY A 250 -8.57 22.16 -13.14
N LYS A 251 -9.27 21.02 -12.92
CA LYS A 251 -9.53 20.44 -11.60
C LYS A 251 -8.29 19.77 -11.02
N ILE A 252 -7.40 19.26 -11.87
CA ILE A 252 -6.09 18.73 -11.46
C ILE A 252 -4.97 19.31 -12.32
N THR A 253 -3.89 19.71 -11.65
CA THR A 253 -2.61 20.08 -12.27
C THR A 253 -1.53 19.14 -11.76
N LEU A 254 -0.71 18.66 -12.67
CA LEU A 254 0.44 17.82 -12.39
C LEU A 254 1.70 18.67 -12.52
N SER A 255 2.42 18.84 -11.42
CA SER A 255 3.58 19.72 -11.30
C SER A 255 4.88 18.98 -11.61
N ASP A 256 5.92 19.70 -12.04
CA ASP A 256 7.22 19.10 -12.37
C ASP A 256 8.15 18.98 -11.14
N HIS A 257 7.87 19.73 -10.07
CA HIS A 257 8.62 19.71 -8.82
C HIS A 257 7.69 19.78 -7.60
N GLN A 258 8.14 19.24 -6.45
CA GLN A 258 7.33 19.16 -5.23
C GLN A 258 6.78 20.52 -4.76
N TYR A 259 7.61 21.56 -4.80
CA TYR A 259 7.19 22.91 -4.38
C TYR A 259 6.27 23.61 -5.40
N ASP A 260 6.30 23.21 -6.68
CA ASP A 260 5.37 23.77 -7.66
C ASP A 260 3.92 23.35 -7.37
N ALA A 261 3.73 22.18 -6.75
CA ALA A 261 2.42 21.72 -6.28
C ALA A 261 1.90 22.48 -5.04
N LEU A 262 2.69 23.41 -4.48
CA LEU A 262 2.31 24.20 -3.31
C LEU A 262 2.01 25.67 -3.64
N LYS A 263 2.23 26.09 -4.89
CA LYS A 263 1.98 27.47 -5.33
C LYS A 263 0.51 27.80 -5.19
N ASP A 264 0.20 28.77 -4.34
CA ASP A 264 -1.15 29.20 -4.01
C ASP A 264 -2.05 28.11 -3.41
N ALA A 265 -1.46 27.05 -2.85
CA ALA A 265 -2.22 25.98 -2.18
C ALA A 265 -2.72 26.44 -0.79
N ASP A 266 -3.94 26.04 -0.43
CA ASP A 266 -4.52 26.25 0.89
C ASP A 266 -4.08 25.19 1.91
N ALA A 267 -3.74 23.98 1.45
CA ALA A 267 -3.18 22.95 2.29
C ALA A 267 -2.26 22.03 1.50
N LEU A 268 -1.37 21.33 2.20
CA LEU A 268 -0.59 20.21 1.67
C LEU A 268 -1.15 18.90 2.23
N ALA A 269 -1.43 17.92 1.38
CA ALA A 269 -1.62 16.53 1.76
C ALA A 269 -0.39 15.70 1.37
N LEU A 270 0.31 15.14 2.37
CA LEU A 270 1.35 14.14 2.16
C LEU A 270 0.71 12.75 2.15
N VAL A 271 0.71 12.11 0.98
CA VAL A 271 0.03 10.81 0.78
C VAL A 271 1.02 9.66 0.61
N THR A 272 2.23 9.93 0.12
CA THR A 272 3.28 8.92 -0.08
C THR A 272 4.61 9.41 0.45
N GLU A 273 5.24 8.62 1.31
CA GLU A 273 6.43 8.93 2.11
C GLU A 273 7.75 8.87 1.30
N TRP A 274 7.79 9.55 0.16
CA TRP A 274 9.00 9.62 -0.66
C TRP A 274 10.12 10.39 0.06
N LYS A 275 11.37 9.93 -0.12
CA LYS A 275 12.57 10.53 0.50
C LYS A 275 12.70 12.06 0.30
N PRO A 276 12.43 12.64 -0.89
CA PRO A 276 12.49 14.09 -1.08
C PRO A 276 11.54 14.89 -0.18
N PHE A 277 10.48 14.26 0.30
CA PHE A 277 9.49 14.89 1.16
C PHE A 277 9.90 14.84 2.64
N CYS A 278 10.91 14.05 3.05
CA CYS A 278 11.22 13.87 4.49
C CYS A 278 11.76 15.14 5.17
N TYR A 279 12.43 16.00 4.41
CA TYR A 279 13.06 17.22 4.92
C TYR A 279 12.70 18.40 4.02
N PRO A 280 11.44 18.86 4.04
CA PRO A 280 11.03 19.97 3.21
C PRO A 280 11.57 21.29 3.75
N ASP A 281 11.82 22.24 2.84
CA ASP A 281 12.15 23.60 3.21
C ASP A 281 10.87 24.33 3.63
N ILE A 282 10.64 24.37 4.93
CA ILE A 282 9.46 25.00 5.53
C ILE A 282 9.38 26.49 5.21
N SER A 283 10.51 27.19 5.04
CA SER A 283 10.52 28.61 4.70
C SER A 283 10.01 28.83 3.28
N VAL A 284 10.40 27.95 2.34
CA VAL A 284 9.87 27.95 0.98
C VAL A 284 8.37 27.64 1.00
N MET A 285 7.93 26.64 1.75
CA MET A 285 6.50 26.29 1.85
C MET A 285 5.65 27.48 2.32
N LYS A 286 6.10 28.23 3.35
CA LYS A 286 5.38 29.41 3.85
C LYS A 286 5.14 30.48 2.79
N ASN A 287 6.11 30.68 1.91
CA ASN A 287 6.06 31.71 0.87
C ASN A 287 5.19 31.29 -0.31
N LEU A 288 4.97 29.98 -0.50
CA LEU A 288 4.22 29.45 -1.64
C LEU A 288 2.74 29.23 -1.30
N MET A 289 2.44 28.79 -0.09
CA MET A 289 1.09 28.42 0.33
C MET A 289 0.31 29.62 0.85
N ARG A 290 -1.00 29.65 0.59
CA ARG A 290 -1.94 30.67 1.10
C ARG A 290 -2.21 30.50 2.58
N GLN A 291 -2.33 29.25 3.02
CA GLN A 291 -2.55 28.89 4.41
C GLN A 291 -1.53 27.82 4.80
N HIS A 292 -1.11 27.82 6.06
CA HIS A 292 -0.01 26.99 6.54
C HIS A 292 -0.57 25.70 7.15
N ILE A 293 -1.26 24.88 6.36
CA ILE A 293 -1.90 23.63 6.81
C ILE A 293 -1.24 22.41 6.16
N ILE A 294 -0.86 21.42 6.97
CA ILE A 294 -0.31 20.13 6.52
C ILE A 294 -1.18 18.99 7.05
N LEU A 295 -1.68 18.18 6.11
CA LEU A 295 -2.36 16.90 6.34
C LEU A 295 -1.36 15.78 6.03
N ASP A 296 -0.79 15.17 7.05
CA ASP A 296 0.25 14.16 6.91
C ASP A 296 -0.34 12.75 7.05
N GLY A 297 -0.60 12.11 5.91
CA GLY A 297 -1.14 10.76 5.85
C GLY A 297 -0.12 9.66 6.19
N ARG A 298 1.13 10.00 6.51
CA ARG A 298 2.22 9.03 6.73
C ARG A 298 3.02 9.27 8.01
N ASN A 299 2.64 10.26 8.83
CA ASN A 299 3.35 10.66 10.06
C ASN A 299 4.84 10.90 9.82
N GLN A 300 5.19 11.52 8.69
CA GLN A 300 6.58 11.74 8.30
C GLN A 300 7.24 12.85 9.11
N TYR A 301 6.47 13.83 9.57
CA TYR A 301 6.99 14.99 10.28
C TYR A 301 6.83 14.90 11.79
N ASP A 302 7.73 15.58 12.51
CA ASP A 302 7.54 15.84 13.93
C ASP A 302 6.47 16.94 14.11
N PRO A 303 5.36 16.65 14.80
CA PRO A 303 4.25 17.60 14.93
C PRO A 303 4.66 18.90 15.64
N GLN A 304 5.58 18.83 16.61
CA GLN A 304 6.01 20.01 17.37
C GLN A 304 6.85 20.93 16.49
N GLN A 305 7.81 20.39 15.74
CA GLN A 305 8.64 21.18 14.83
C GLN A 305 7.82 21.90 13.75
N ILE A 306 6.81 21.24 13.20
CA ILE A 306 5.91 21.85 12.19
C ILE A 306 5.07 22.97 12.82
N ARG A 307 4.52 22.75 14.02
CA ARG A 307 3.75 23.77 14.75
C ARG A 307 4.60 24.96 15.20
N ASP A 308 5.81 24.73 15.68
CA ASP A 308 6.76 25.79 16.04
C ASP A 308 7.17 26.61 14.81
N ALA A 309 7.22 25.96 13.65
CA ALA A 309 7.37 26.64 12.38
C ALA A 309 6.08 27.32 11.91
N GLY A 310 4.99 27.37 12.68
CA GLY A 310 3.78 28.15 12.37
C GLY A 310 2.81 27.48 11.40
N PHE A 311 2.90 26.17 11.21
CA PHE A 311 1.90 25.40 10.47
C PHE A 311 0.91 24.71 11.40
N GLU A 312 -0.33 24.63 10.99
CA GLU A 312 -1.28 23.66 11.52
C GLU A 312 -0.93 22.27 10.96
N TYR A 313 -0.84 21.28 11.85
CA TYR A 313 -0.44 19.93 11.51
C TYR A 313 -1.51 18.93 11.93
N TYR A 314 -1.91 18.08 10.98
CA TYR A 314 -2.84 17.00 11.20
C TYR A 314 -2.21 15.69 10.71
N GLY A 315 -1.72 14.88 11.64
CA GLY A 315 -1.20 13.55 11.34
C GLY A 315 -2.29 12.48 11.41
N VAL A 316 -1.88 11.23 11.37
CA VAL A 316 -2.73 10.06 11.62
C VAL A 316 -2.48 9.58 13.04
N GLY A 317 -3.41 9.84 13.98
CA GLY A 317 -3.22 9.48 15.40
C GLY A 317 -2.37 10.47 16.20
N ARG A 318 -2.31 11.76 15.79
CA ARG A 318 -1.48 12.83 16.37
C ARG A 318 -1.73 14.21 15.75
#